data_AF-A0A936GRX4-F1
#
_entry.id   AF-A0A936GRX4-F1
#
_cell.length_a   1.000
_cell.length_b   1.000
_cell.length_c   1.000
_cell.angle_alpha   90.00
_cell.angle_beta   90.00
_cell.angle_gamma   90.00
#
_symmetry.space_group_name_H-M   'P 1'
#
loop_
_entity.id
_entity.type
_entity.pdbx_description
1 polymer ?
#
loop_
_entity_poly.entity_id
_entity_poly.type
_entity_poly.pdbx_seq_one_letter_code
_entity_poly.pdbx_strand_id
1 'polypeptide(L)' 'MKSINFCLLIALFLSCAACTEVKPRERGNLALSQMAFTTDALEFSLRQHTAFSKEAAAGGYGGGGGGCGCN' A
#
# COMPACT_ATOMS: atom_id res chain seq x y z
N MET A 1 18.35 -26.99 -27.36
CA MET A 1 18.42 -25.50 -27.38
C MET A 1 17.03 -24.84 -27.36
N LYS A 2 16.08 -25.23 -28.22
CA LYS A 2 14.72 -24.64 -28.24
C LYS A 2 13.93 -24.85 -26.93
N SER A 3 14.08 -26.03 -26.31
CA SER A 3 13.43 -26.36 -25.03
C SER A 3 13.96 -25.51 -23.85
N ILE A 4 15.26 -25.17 -23.84
CA ILE A 4 15.86 -24.34 -22.77
C ILE A 4 15.37 -22.89 -22.85
N ASN A 5 15.25 -22.35 -24.07
CA ASN A 5 14.71 -21.00 -24.29
C ASN A 5 13.24 -20.90 -23.91
N PHE A 6 12.47 -21.97 -24.12
CA PHE A 6 11.07 -22.02 -23.73
C PHE A 6 10.90 -22.00 -22.20
N CYS A 7 11.74 -22.74 -21.46
CA CYS A 7 11.74 -22.71 -20.00
C CYS A 7 12.12 -21.32 -19.44
N LEU A 8 13.10 -20.64 -20.05
CA LEU A 8 13.52 -19.30 -19.65
C LEU A 8 12.40 -18.26 -19.84
N LEU A 9 11.65 -18.35 -20.94
CA LEU A 9 10.50 -17.47 -21.18
C LEU A 9 9.40 -17.68 -20.13
N ILE A 10 9.10 -18.93 -19.77
CA ILE A 10 8.08 -19.23 -18.75
C ILE A 10 8.50 -18.68 -17.37
N ALA A 11 9.78 -18.83 -17.00
CA ALA A 11 10.29 -18.32 -15.73
C ALA A 11 10.18 -16.77 -15.65
N LEU A 12 10.41 -16.07 -16.76
CA LEU A 12 10.26 -14.62 -16.84
C LEU A 12 8.81 -14.15 -16.70
N PHE A 13 7.84 -14.91 -17.23
CA PHE A 13 6.43 -14.57 -17.06
C PHE A 13 5.94 -14.80 -15.63
N LEU A 14 6.43 -15.85 -14.95
CA LEU A 14 6.03 -16.16 -13.57
C LEU A 14 6.53 -15.12 -12.55
N SER A 15 7.70 -14.52 -12.75
CA SER A 15 8.23 -13.52 -11.82
C SER A 15 7.42 -12.22 -11.82
N CYS A 16 6.76 -11.88 -12.92
CA CYS A 16 5.88 -10.72 -13.01
C CYS A 16 4.57 -10.89 -12.21
N ALA A 17 4.10 -12.14 -12.06
CA ALA A 17 2.87 -12.46 -11.34
C ALA A 17 3.05 -12.60 -9.81
N ALA A 18 4.29 -12.57 -9.31
CA ALA A 18 4.58 -12.80 -7.89
C ALA A 18 4.33 -11.57 -6.99
N CYS A 19 4.19 -10.38 -7.56
CA CYS A 19 3.92 -9.16 -6.81
C CYS A 19 2.41 -8.90 -6.74
N THR A 20 1.74 -9.41 -5.71
CA THR A 20 0.33 -9.12 -5.44
C THR A 20 0.19 -8.08 -4.33
N GLU A 21 -0.69 -7.11 -4.53
CA GLU A 21 -1.05 -6.14 -3.49
C GLU A 21 -1.92 -6.85 -2.46
N VAL A 22 -1.44 -6.94 -1.22
CA VAL A 22 -2.19 -7.54 -0.10
C VAL A 22 -2.74 -6.41 0.76
N LYS A 23 -4.07 -6.31 0.82
CA LYS A 23 -4.72 -5.26 1.62
C LYS A 23 -4.34 -5.43 3.09
N PRO A 24 -4.24 -4.36 3.88
CA PRO A 24 -3.87 -4.45 5.30
C PRO A 24 -4.73 -5.46 6.10
N ARG A 25 -6.03 -5.58 5.78
CA ARG A 25 -6.95 -6.53 6.43
C ARG A 25 -6.77 -8.00 6.01
N GLU A 26 -6.11 -8.25 4.88
CA GLU A 26 -5.88 -9.60 4.34
C GLU A 26 -4.61 -10.23 4.93
N ARG A 27 -3.80 -9.48 5.68
CA ARG A 27 -2.54 -9.96 6.29
C ARG A 27 -2.75 -10.90 7.49
N GLY A 28 -3.97 -11.34 7.77
CA GLY A 28 -4.29 -12.23 8.90
C GLY A 28 -3.75 -11.67 10.23
N ASN A 29 -3.03 -12.49 10.99
CA ASN A 29 -2.43 -12.09 12.28
C ASN A 29 -1.24 -11.11 12.15
N LEU A 30 -0.83 -10.74 10.93
CA LEU A 30 0.27 -9.80 10.67
C LEU A 30 -0.23 -8.34 10.56
N ALA A 31 -1.53 -8.08 10.72
CA ALA A 31 -2.09 -6.73 10.76
C ALA A 31 -2.23 -6.23 12.22
N LEU A 32 -1.17 -6.36 13.01
CA LEU A 32 -1.18 -5.96 14.42
C LEU A 32 -1.32 -4.44 14.54
N SER A 33 -2.02 -3.94 15.56
CA SER A 33 -2.19 -2.49 15.80
C SER A 33 -0.86 -1.74 15.91
N GLN A 34 0.20 -2.41 16.40
CA GLN A 34 1.56 -1.85 16.47
C GLN A 34 2.25 -1.66 15.12
N MET A 35 1.72 -2.27 14.05
CA MET A 35 2.20 -2.11 12.67
C MET A 35 1.41 -1.04 11.92
N ALA A 36 0.46 -0.36 12.59
CA ALA A 36 -0.23 0.78 12.01
C ALA A 36 0.75 1.93 11.79
N PHE A 37 0.68 2.55 10.62
CA PHE A 37 1.49 3.73 10.27
C PHE A 37 1.19 4.95 11.15
N THR A 38 0.04 4.96 11.81
CA THR A 38 -0.38 5.99 12.75
C THR A 38 -0.71 5.32 14.08
N THR A 39 -0.27 5.92 15.16
CA THR A 39 -0.44 5.39 16.52
C THR A 39 -1.86 5.58 17.04
N ASP A 40 -2.52 6.67 16.66
CA ASP A 40 -3.90 6.99 16.99
C ASP A 40 -4.62 7.50 15.73
N ALA A 41 -5.58 6.71 15.25
CA ALA A 41 -6.34 7.02 14.05
C ALA A 41 -7.28 8.23 14.25
N LEU A 42 -7.83 8.43 15.44
CA LEU A 42 -8.77 9.51 15.73
C LEU A 42 -8.04 10.85 15.78
N GLU A 43 -6.90 10.88 16.47
CA GLU A 43 -6.00 12.04 16.51
C GLU A 43 -5.53 12.43 15.12
N PHE A 44 -5.11 11.44 14.32
CA PHE A 44 -4.69 11.64 12.93
C PHE A 44 -5.82 12.23 12.07
N SER A 45 -7.04 11.69 12.16
CA SER A 45 -8.20 12.22 11.43
C SER A 45 -8.50 13.67 11.82
N LEU A 46 -8.47 14.02 13.11
CA LEU A 46 -8.73 15.40 13.56
C LEU A 46 -7.70 16.39 13.04
N ARG A 47 -6.40 16.02 13.06
CA ARG A 47 -5.34 16.84 12.48
C ARG A 47 -5.52 17.01 10.97
N GLN A 48 -5.87 15.93 10.27
CA GLN A 48 -6.10 15.97 8.83
C GLN A 48 -7.30 16.86 8.47
N HIS A 49 -8.41 16.78 9.22
CA HIS A 49 -9.56 17.67 9.03
C HIS A 49 -9.16 19.14 9.22
N THR A 50 -8.39 19.44 10.27
CA THR A 50 -7.92 20.80 10.54
C THR A 50 -6.99 21.32 9.44
N ALA A 51 -6.05 20.50 8.97
CA ALA A 51 -5.13 20.86 7.90
C ALA A 51 -5.87 21.08 6.57
N PHE A 52 -6.80 20.18 6.23
CA PHE A 52 -7.62 20.29 5.01
C PHE A 52 -8.43 21.59 4.99
N SER A 53 -9.06 21.94 6.12
CA SER A 53 -9.84 23.19 6.23
C SER A 53 -8.98 24.44 6.17
N LYS A 54 -7.73 24.39 6.63
CA LYS A 54 -6.85 25.56 6.69
C LYS A 54 -6.07 25.81 5.40
N GLU A 55 -5.70 24.75 4.70
CA GLU A 55 -4.70 24.87 3.64
C GLU A 55 -5.22 24.52 2.24
N ALA A 56 -6.49 24.10 2.10
CA ALA A 56 -7.04 23.58 0.84
C ALA A 56 -6.04 22.64 0.12
N ALA A 57 -5.27 21.89 0.92
CA ALA A 57 -3.98 21.38 0.49
C ALA A 57 -4.18 20.27 -0.55
N ALA A 58 -3.77 20.58 -1.78
CA ALA A 58 -3.82 19.68 -2.92
C ALA A 58 -3.19 18.33 -2.55
N GLY A 59 -4.03 17.30 -2.42
CA GLY A 59 -3.64 15.96 -1.98
C GLY A 59 -3.37 15.92 -0.47
N GLY A 60 -4.39 15.61 0.33
CA GLY A 60 -4.20 15.32 1.75
C GLY A 60 -3.23 14.16 1.97
N TYR A 61 -2.83 13.92 3.23
CA TYR A 61 -2.10 12.70 3.58
C TYR A 61 -2.92 11.50 3.07
N GLY A 62 -2.44 10.82 2.02
CA GLY A 62 -3.11 9.67 1.43
C GLY A 62 -3.65 8.79 2.54
N GLY A 63 -4.98 8.67 2.59
CA GLY A 63 -5.70 8.29 3.79
C GLY A 63 -5.10 7.05 4.44
N GLY A 64 -4.75 7.16 5.72
CA GLY A 64 -4.54 6.02 6.61
C GLY A 64 -3.59 4.95 6.09
N GLY A 65 -2.30 5.27 5.99
CA GLY A 65 -1.24 4.28 6.06
C GLY A 65 -0.96 3.47 4.80
N GLY A 66 0.18 3.76 4.17
CA GLY A 66 0.81 2.87 3.20
C GLY A 66 0.11 2.79 1.84
N GLY A 67 -0.04 3.91 1.16
CA GLY A 67 -0.41 3.96 -0.24
C GLY A 67 0.31 5.11 -0.94
N CYS A 68 0.77 4.88 -2.18
CA CYS A 68 1.25 5.95 -3.06
C CYS A 68 0.11 6.97 -3.20
N GLY A 69 0.26 8.13 -2.56
CA GLY A 69 -0.77 9.16 -2.44
C GLY A 69 -1.10 9.85 -3.75
N CYS A 70 -1.66 9.12 -4.70
CA CYS A 70 -2.23 9.68 -5.92
C CYS A 70 -3.73 9.88 -5.70
N ASN A 71 -4.18 11.13 -5.85
CA ASN A 71 -5.57 11.48 -6.12
C ASN A 71 -6.06 10.76 -7.40
#